data_AF-V8CQE8-F1
#
_entry.id   AF-V8CQE8-F1
#
_cell.length_a   1.000
_cell.length_b   1.000
_cell.length_c   1.000
_cell.angle_alpha   90.00
_cell.angle_beta   90.00
_cell.angle_gamma   90.00
#
_symmetry.space_group_name_H-M   'P 1'
#
loop_
_entity.id
_entity.type
_entity.pdbx_description
1 polymer ?
#
loop_
_entity_poly.entity_id
_entity_poly.type
_entity_poly.pdbx_seq_one_letter_code
_entity_poly.pdbx_strand_id
1 'polypeptide(L)'
;MSNIGKNLWILTEERPKKVVLQSIFEYFAKDQQCGFFGDTLRIIPILNENKCFEFTYEVIGFTCKKVQHVYIKTVSGTSSFVDFLIYYQDDEPTPADVPLYAIEETKTDDSESRNTGVYQRCSKFVFIENYYPQTKKIMLYALQIKQKVKPTETYIFGTRLLLTLGVEILGKTLDADIFKPFTSIEDIIDFKANMRQPPKGNVPILLYKSNDKIQISGRLFKSDSLSHDPNIGALSVIAAALRKLGWNKCIEITRHGLQQKHIKAGNKFVFIANKLAISLQRLTVPKAVFPKNYWRYDTKGEKLGTIFIHIVVENFTEGYSIFENHAGCEKGYFHTSKGECVPLAKYADKEAYKAGDKNQIVFIPDLVLLDIEMKEAITIEGKKYEKKDKGIAELNNYNSFDKLYLKKYYPLYKIVRTVVLYGSTNTQILEIEVGFLLNKNGQMVLGIKAPQLFGRAIRNLLDFWQ
;
A
#
# COMPACT_ATOMS: atom_id res chain seq x y z
N MET A 1 -31.08 1.60 -27.90
CA MET A 1 -30.15 0.74 -27.15
C MET A 1 -30.16 1.22 -25.72
N SER A 2 -30.68 0.42 -24.78
CA SER A 2 -30.65 0.75 -23.36
C SER A 2 -29.20 0.99 -22.95
N ASN A 3 -28.88 2.21 -22.52
CA ASN A 3 -27.57 2.58 -22.04
C ASN A 3 -27.38 1.93 -20.66
N ILE A 4 -27.11 0.62 -20.65
CA ILE A 4 -26.79 -0.11 -19.42
C ILE A 4 -25.44 0.44 -18.98
N GLY A 5 -25.39 1.07 -17.80
CA GLY A 5 -24.15 1.61 -17.26
C GLY A 5 -23.13 0.50 -17.07
N LYS A 6 -21.85 0.79 -17.28
CA LYS A 6 -20.78 -0.20 -17.03
C LYS A 6 -20.50 -0.29 -15.53
N ASN A 7 -19.79 -1.33 -15.10
CA ASN A 7 -19.33 -1.44 -13.72
C ASN A 7 -17.99 -0.72 -13.52
N LEU A 8 -17.76 -0.24 -12.30
CA LEU A 8 -16.47 0.24 -11.86
C LEU A 8 -15.83 -0.85 -10.98
N TRP A 9 -14.77 -1.47 -11.48
CA TRP A 9 -14.03 -2.49 -10.74
C TRP A 9 -12.77 -1.89 -10.12
N ILE A 10 -12.61 -2.07 -8.82
CA ILE A 10 -11.49 -1.59 -8.03
C ILE A 10 -10.71 -2.81 -7.56
N LEU A 11 -9.54 -3.04 -8.14
CA LEU A 11 -8.63 -4.08 -7.69
C LEU A 11 -7.60 -3.46 -6.76
N THR A 12 -7.43 -4.04 -5.57
CA THR A 12 -6.55 -3.48 -4.54
C THR A 12 -5.73 -4.56 -3.84
N GLU A 13 -4.47 -4.26 -3.52
CA GLU A 13 -3.69 -5.07 -2.57
C GLU A 13 -4.01 -4.72 -1.12
N GLU A 14 -4.56 -3.54 -0.90
CA GLU A 14 -4.78 -2.88 0.38
C GLU A 14 -6.24 -2.95 0.80
N ARG A 15 -6.52 -2.67 2.08
CA ARG A 15 -7.90 -2.43 2.50
C ARG A 15 -8.45 -1.18 1.81
N PRO A 16 -9.63 -1.25 1.16
CA PRO A 16 -10.28 -0.07 0.61
C PRO A 16 -10.72 0.88 1.72
N LYS A 17 -10.09 2.07 1.81
CA LYS A 17 -10.49 3.14 2.75
C LYS A 17 -11.57 4.01 2.12
N LYS A 18 -12.62 4.35 2.85
CA LYS A 18 -13.74 5.19 2.34
C LYS A 18 -13.27 6.52 1.76
N VAL A 19 -12.35 7.21 2.44
CA VAL A 19 -11.78 8.49 1.97
C VAL A 19 -10.98 8.36 0.66
N VAL A 20 -10.30 7.23 0.48
CA VAL A 20 -9.56 6.92 -0.74
C VAL A 20 -10.53 6.62 -1.88
N LEU A 21 -11.56 5.80 -1.63
CA LEU A 21 -12.62 5.52 -2.61
C LEU A 21 -13.33 6.81 -3.05
N GLN A 22 -13.67 7.69 -2.11
CA GLN A 22 -14.26 8.98 -2.43
C GLN A 22 -13.37 9.82 -3.35
N SER A 23 -12.06 9.89 -3.06
CA SER A 23 -11.10 10.58 -3.92
C SER A 23 -11.03 9.97 -5.34
N ILE A 24 -11.12 8.64 -5.44
CA ILE A 24 -11.16 7.91 -6.72
C ILE A 24 -12.45 8.23 -7.47
N PHE A 25 -13.60 8.28 -6.80
CA PHE A 25 -14.89 8.57 -7.40
C PHE A 25 -15.00 10.02 -7.87
N GLU A 26 -14.52 10.98 -7.07
CA GLU A 26 -14.41 12.39 -7.46
C GLU A 26 -13.53 12.55 -8.69
N TYR A 27 -12.39 11.86 -8.71
CA TYR A 27 -11.49 11.85 -9.86
C TYR A 27 -12.14 11.24 -11.10
N PHE A 28 -12.74 10.05 -10.97
CA PHE A 28 -13.45 9.37 -12.04
C PHE A 28 -14.57 10.25 -12.62
N ALA A 29 -15.38 10.86 -11.75
CA ALA A 29 -16.48 11.72 -12.15
C ALA A 29 -16.01 12.93 -12.97
N LYS A 30 -14.93 13.58 -12.51
CA LYS A 30 -14.30 14.70 -13.23
C LYS A 30 -13.75 14.25 -14.59
N ASP A 31 -12.99 13.17 -14.61
CA ASP A 31 -12.31 12.66 -15.81
C ASP A 31 -13.30 12.14 -16.85
N GLN A 32 -14.34 11.44 -16.41
CA GLN A 32 -15.41 10.89 -17.26
C GLN A 32 -16.56 11.87 -17.50
N GLN A 33 -16.43 13.12 -17.04
CA GLN A 33 -17.41 14.18 -17.23
C GLN A 33 -18.84 13.75 -16.85
N CYS A 34 -19.00 13.23 -15.64
CA CYS A 34 -20.30 12.87 -15.08
C CYS A 34 -20.46 13.39 -13.66
N GLY A 35 -21.69 13.75 -13.29
CA GLY A 35 -22.03 14.03 -11.89
C GLY A 35 -22.15 12.73 -11.08
N PHE A 36 -21.95 12.83 -9.78
CA PHE A 36 -22.19 11.73 -8.84
C PHE A 36 -22.71 12.25 -7.49
N PHE A 37 -23.37 11.38 -6.73
CA PHE A 37 -23.68 11.56 -5.30
C PHE A 37 -22.90 10.49 -4.51
N GLY A 38 -22.29 10.82 -3.37
CA GLY A 38 -21.25 9.95 -2.79
C GLY A 38 -20.94 10.12 -1.31
N ASP A 39 -21.91 10.59 -0.51
CA ASP A 39 -21.61 11.22 0.78
C ASP A 39 -21.52 10.21 1.94
N THR A 40 -22.04 8.99 1.76
CA THR A 40 -22.10 7.97 2.82
C THR A 40 -21.80 6.58 2.26
N LEU A 41 -20.53 6.36 1.94
CA LEU A 41 -20.08 5.09 1.38
C LEU A 41 -20.17 3.95 2.42
N ARG A 42 -20.72 2.82 1.98
CA ARG A 42 -20.64 1.53 2.68
C ARG A 42 -20.01 0.49 1.77
N ILE A 43 -19.15 -0.35 2.36
CA ILE A 43 -18.49 -1.45 1.66
C ILE A 43 -19.13 -2.74 2.19
N ILE A 44 -19.81 -3.45 1.31
CA ILE A 44 -20.65 -4.59 1.65
C ILE A 44 -20.03 -5.85 1.05
N PRO A 45 -19.66 -6.86 1.88
CA PRO A 45 -19.29 -8.16 1.35
C PRO A 45 -20.48 -8.82 0.65
N ILE A 46 -20.27 -9.30 -0.57
CA ILE A 46 -21.28 -10.07 -1.32
C ILE A 46 -21.29 -11.51 -0.80
N LEU A 47 -22.48 -12.00 -0.45
CA LEU A 47 -22.68 -13.38 0.00
C LEU A 47 -23.44 -14.17 -1.06
N ASN A 48 -23.01 -15.41 -1.30
CA ASN A 48 -23.74 -16.34 -2.16
C ASN A 48 -25.00 -16.91 -1.47
N GLU A 49 -25.74 -17.76 -2.17
CA GLU A 49 -26.95 -18.42 -1.67
C GLU A 49 -26.73 -19.20 -0.36
N ASN A 50 -25.53 -19.75 -0.16
CA ASN A 50 -25.13 -20.46 1.06
C ASN A 50 -24.59 -19.52 2.16
N LYS A 51 -24.83 -18.21 2.03
CA LYS A 51 -24.35 -17.15 2.94
C LYS A 51 -22.82 -17.15 3.12
N CYS A 52 -22.08 -17.59 2.11
CA CYS A 52 -20.63 -17.56 2.09
C CYS A 52 -20.13 -16.36 1.29
N PHE A 53 -19.05 -15.73 1.77
CA PHE A 53 -18.45 -14.57 1.12
C PHE A 53 -17.82 -14.92 -0.23
N GLU A 54 -18.20 -14.18 -1.29
CA GLU A 54 -17.73 -14.43 -2.66
C GLU A 54 -16.39 -13.77 -3.00
N PHE A 55 -15.64 -13.31 -1.98
CA PHE A 55 -14.38 -12.58 -2.19
C PHE A 55 -14.53 -11.32 -3.05
N THR A 56 -15.73 -10.75 -3.04
CA THR A 56 -16.10 -9.54 -3.78
C THR A 56 -16.90 -8.63 -2.85
N TYR A 57 -16.55 -7.36 -2.81
CA TYR A 57 -17.33 -6.35 -2.10
C TYR A 57 -18.05 -5.46 -3.10
N GLU A 58 -19.24 -4.99 -2.74
CA GLU A 58 -19.94 -3.92 -3.43
C GLU A 58 -19.84 -2.62 -2.62
N VAL A 59 -19.60 -1.51 -3.30
CA VAL A 59 -19.67 -0.18 -2.69
C VAL A 59 -21.04 0.41 -3.00
N ILE A 60 -21.81 0.68 -1.95
CA ILE A 60 -23.08 1.41 -2.06
C ILE A 60 -22.91 2.82 -1.50
N GLY A 61 -23.87 3.69 -1.82
CA GLY A 61 -23.83 5.11 -1.48
C GLY A 61 -23.07 5.96 -2.49
N PHE A 62 -22.60 5.38 -3.59
CA PHE A 62 -22.13 6.07 -4.79
C PHE A 62 -23.19 5.93 -5.89
N THR A 63 -23.71 7.04 -6.41
CA THR A 63 -24.69 7.06 -7.51
C THR A 63 -24.15 7.87 -8.67
N CYS A 64 -23.98 7.23 -9.82
CA CYS A 64 -23.61 7.88 -11.07
C CYS A 64 -24.35 7.20 -12.22
N LYS A 65 -25.03 7.97 -13.10
CA LYS A 65 -25.82 7.41 -14.21
C LYS A 65 -25.00 6.52 -15.17
N LYS A 66 -23.67 6.73 -15.22
CA LYS A 66 -22.76 5.95 -16.07
C LYS A 66 -22.28 4.65 -15.42
N VAL A 67 -22.45 4.49 -14.11
CA VAL A 67 -21.91 3.36 -13.34
C VAL A 67 -23.07 2.58 -12.76
N GLN A 68 -23.16 1.30 -13.09
CA GLN A 68 -24.22 0.43 -12.56
C GLN A 68 -23.86 -0.07 -11.16
N HIS A 69 -22.71 -0.73 -11.04
CA HIS A 69 -22.18 -1.20 -9.75
C HIS A 69 -20.72 -0.78 -9.57
N VAL A 70 -20.31 -0.70 -8.30
CA VAL A 70 -18.91 -0.52 -7.93
C VAL A 70 -18.46 -1.74 -7.15
N TYR A 71 -17.56 -2.52 -7.72
CA TYR A 71 -17.03 -3.74 -7.11
C TYR A 71 -15.60 -3.56 -6.65
N ILE A 72 -15.25 -4.16 -5.51
CA ILE A 72 -13.88 -4.23 -5.01
C ILE A 72 -13.46 -5.68 -4.89
N LYS A 73 -12.28 -6.01 -5.41
CA LYS A 73 -11.65 -7.33 -5.22
C LYS A 73 -10.20 -7.22 -4.81
N THR A 74 -9.79 -8.10 -3.91
CA THR A 74 -8.41 -8.16 -3.43
C THR A 74 -7.54 -8.90 -4.44
N VAL A 75 -6.41 -8.29 -4.80
CA VAL A 75 -5.43 -8.87 -5.71
C VAL A 75 -4.07 -9.00 -5.03
N SER A 76 -3.16 -9.71 -5.70
CA SER A 76 -1.74 -9.74 -5.40
C SER A 76 -0.94 -9.39 -6.64
N GLY A 77 0.00 -8.47 -6.49
CA GLY A 77 1.00 -8.14 -7.47
C GLY A 77 2.05 -9.23 -7.63
N THR A 78 2.63 -9.32 -8.82
CA THR A 78 3.75 -10.26 -9.04
C THR A 78 5.11 -9.67 -8.67
N SER A 79 5.23 -8.34 -8.58
CA SER A 79 6.44 -7.64 -8.12
C SER A 79 6.10 -6.24 -7.60
N SER A 80 6.48 -5.16 -8.29
CA SER A 80 6.20 -3.78 -7.90
C SER A 80 4.78 -3.37 -8.31
N PHE A 81 3.81 -3.56 -7.43
CA PHE A 81 2.38 -3.32 -7.67
C PHE A 81 1.92 -1.96 -7.13
N VAL A 82 1.07 -1.24 -7.86
CA VAL A 82 0.38 -0.02 -7.40
C VAL A 82 -0.77 -0.39 -6.49
N ASP A 83 -1.13 0.44 -5.52
CA ASP A 83 -2.13 0.02 -4.52
C ASP A 83 -3.53 -0.23 -5.11
N PHE A 84 -3.93 0.50 -6.17
CA PHE A 84 -5.21 0.31 -6.86
C PHE A 84 -5.09 0.25 -8.39
N LEU A 85 -5.90 -0.61 -9.00
CA LEU A 85 -6.23 -0.57 -10.43
C LEU A 85 -7.74 -0.38 -10.59
N ILE A 86 -8.13 0.55 -11.44
CA ILE A 86 -9.53 0.91 -11.68
C ILE A 86 -9.91 0.54 -13.11
N TYR A 87 -10.96 -0.25 -13.29
CA TYR A 87 -11.50 -0.62 -14.61
C TYR A 87 -12.94 -0.13 -14.73
N TYR A 88 -13.31 0.29 -15.93
CA TYR A 88 -14.66 0.74 -16.26
C TYR A 88 -15.22 -0.08 -17.42
N GLN A 89 -15.83 -1.22 -17.06
CA GLN A 89 -16.22 -2.28 -17.98
C GLN A 89 -17.34 -3.15 -17.37
N ASP A 90 -17.98 -3.98 -18.19
CA ASP A 90 -19.12 -4.79 -17.75
C ASP A 90 -18.64 -6.00 -16.94
N ASP A 91 -17.74 -6.78 -17.53
CA ASP A 91 -17.24 -8.03 -16.96
C ASP A 91 -16.14 -7.85 -15.92
N GLU A 92 -15.96 -8.87 -15.07
CA GLU A 92 -14.87 -8.95 -14.11
C GLU A 92 -13.50 -8.85 -14.83
N PRO A 93 -12.58 -7.97 -14.38
CA PRO A 93 -11.30 -7.77 -15.05
C PRO A 93 -10.43 -9.02 -15.12
N THR A 94 -9.71 -9.16 -16.22
CA THR A 94 -8.61 -10.11 -16.39
C THR A 94 -7.29 -9.35 -16.51
N PRO A 95 -6.14 -9.98 -16.24
CA PRO A 95 -4.85 -9.31 -16.42
C PRO A 95 -4.55 -8.82 -17.84
N ALA A 96 -5.31 -9.26 -18.85
CA ALA A 96 -5.19 -8.79 -20.23
C ALA A 96 -5.92 -7.47 -20.48
N ASP A 97 -6.90 -7.12 -19.64
CA ASP A 97 -7.64 -5.86 -19.75
C ASP A 97 -6.77 -4.68 -19.35
N VAL A 98 -7.05 -3.51 -19.93
CA VAL A 98 -6.31 -2.28 -19.66
C VAL A 98 -7.06 -1.46 -18.60
N PRO A 99 -6.48 -1.24 -17.40
CA PRO A 99 -7.10 -0.41 -16.39
C PRO A 99 -7.17 1.04 -16.87
N LEU A 100 -8.27 1.71 -16.51
CA LEU A 100 -8.47 3.14 -16.72
C LEU A 100 -7.45 3.94 -15.88
N TYR A 101 -7.32 3.57 -14.60
CA TYR A 101 -6.37 4.21 -13.67
C TYR A 101 -5.48 3.20 -12.96
N ALA A 102 -4.23 3.59 -12.72
CA ALA A 102 -3.29 2.94 -11.83
C ALA A 102 -2.87 3.93 -10.74
N ILE A 103 -3.21 3.61 -9.50
CA ILE A 103 -3.13 4.55 -8.37
C ILE A 103 -2.22 3.98 -7.30
N GLU A 104 -1.18 4.73 -6.95
CA GLU A 104 -0.40 4.48 -5.74
C GLU A 104 -0.89 5.40 -4.63
N GLU A 105 -1.27 4.84 -3.48
CA GLU A 105 -1.69 5.59 -2.31
C GLU A 105 -0.50 5.84 -1.38
N THR A 106 -0.50 6.99 -0.71
CA THR A 106 0.30 7.16 0.50
C THR A 106 -0.36 8.13 1.44
N LYS A 107 -0.23 7.89 2.74
CA LYS A 107 -0.60 8.88 3.77
C LYS A 107 0.57 9.76 4.18
N THR A 108 1.77 9.42 3.72
CA THR A 108 3.03 10.00 4.21
C THR A 108 3.27 11.37 3.59
N ASP A 109 3.39 12.37 4.44
CA ASP A 109 3.88 13.68 4.04
C ASP A 109 5.43 13.74 4.02
N ASP A 110 5.99 14.76 3.37
CA ASP A 110 7.45 14.91 3.29
C ASP A 110 8.10 15.20 4.66
N SER A 111 7.30 15.54 5.66
CA SER A 111 7.69 15.78 7.05
C SER A 111 8.13 14.53 7.83
N GLU A 112 7.65 13.33 7.50
CA GLU A 112 7.84 12.14 8.36
C GLU A 112 8.89 11.14 7.84
N SER A 113 9.14 11.10 6.53
CA SER A 113 9.93 10.04 5.87
C SER A 113 11.37 10.43 5.54
N ARG A 114 12.00 11.26 6.38
CA ARG A 114 13.35 11.83 6.15
C ARG A 114 13.47 12.46 4.76
N ASN A 115 12.38 13.03 4.24
CA ASN A 115 12.24 13.62 2.91
C ASN A 115 12.35 12.63 1.73
N THR A 116 12.41 11.31 1.96
CA THR A 116 12.62 10.30 0.88
C THR A 116 11.40 9.45 0.54
N GLY A 117 10.25 9.69 1.18
CA GLY A 117 9.03 8.89 0.99
C GLY A 117 8.56 8.86 -0.46
N VAL A 118 8.70 9.97 -1.20
CA VAL A 118 8.35 10.05 -2.63
C VAL A 118 9.03 8.96 -3.45
N TYR A 119 10.32 8.68 -3.20
CA TYR A 119 11.06 7.74 -4.02
C TYR A 119 10.68 6.29 -3.78
N GLN A 120 10.27 5.90 -2.57
CA GLN A 120 9.89 4.52 -2.26
C GLN A 120 8.74 4.03 -3.17
N ARG A 121 7.96 4.97 -3.69
CA ARG A 121 6.76 4.75 -4.49
C ARG A 121 7.04 4.78 -5.99
N CYS A 122 8.02 5.56 -6.44
CA CYS A 122 8.23 5.82 -7.87
C CYS A 122 8.51 4.57 -8.72
N SER A 123 9.12 3.52 -8.16
CA SER A 123 9.42 2.29 -8.94
C SER A 123 8.17 1.60 -9.49
N LYS A 124 7.01 1.75 -8.82
CA LYS A 124 5.74 1.15 -9.25
C LYS A 124 5.25 1.76 -10.57
N PHE A 125 5.33 3.08 -10.73
CA PHE A 125 4.96 3.77 -11.98
C PHE A 125 5.87 3.44 -13.15
N VAL A 126 7.14 3.13 -12.89
CA VAL A 126 8.09 2.69 -13.93
C VAL A 126 7.84 1.22 -14.30
N PHE A 127 7.47 0.39 -13.33
CA PHE A 127 7.28 -1.04 -13.54
C PHE A 127 5.95 -1.35 -14.26
N ILE A 128 4.87 -0.64 -13.92
CA ILE A 128 3.55 -0.85 -14.54
C ILE A 128 3.52 -0.54 -16.04
N GLU A 129 4.37 0.37 -16.52
CA GLU A 129 4.55 0.70 -17.95
C GLU A 129 4.86 -0.52 -18.82
N ASN A 130 5.43 -1.58 -18.24
CA ASN A 130 5.69 -2.81 -18.98
C ASN A 130 4.42 -3.59 -19.32
N TYR A 131 3.34 -3.37 -18.58
CA TYR A 131 2.09 -4.10 -18.68
C TYR A 131 0.98 -3.22 -19.26
N TYR A 132 0.86 -1.99 -18.76
CA TYR A 132 -0.23 -1.08 -19.11
C TYR A 132 0.29 0.33 -19.46
N PRO A 133 0.97 0.50 -20.62
CA PRO A 133 1.58 1.77 -21.01
C PRO A 133 0.55 2.88 -21.29
N GLN A 134 -0.70 2.52 -21.59
CA GLN A 134 -1.78 3.47 -21.89
C GLN A 134 -2.55 3.89 -20.64
N THR A 135 -2.35 3.21 -19.51
CA THR A 135 -3.08 3.51 -18.28
C THR A 135 -2.61 4.83 -17.68
N LYS A 136 -3.59 5.63 -17.27
CA LYS A 136 -3.33 6.88 -16.56
C LYS A 136 -2.84 6.59 -15.15
N LYS A 137 -1.74 7.24 -14.76
CA LYS A 137 -1.04 6.98 -13.49
C LYS A 137 -1.28 8.10 -12.50
N ILE A 138 -1.58 7.73 -11.27
CA ILE A 138 -1.96 8.67 -10.23
C ILE A 138 -1.18 8.35 -8.95
N MET A 139 -0.56 9.36 -8.37
CA MET A 139 -0.03 9.34 -7.00
C MET A 139 -1.04 10.04 -6.10
N LEU A 140 -1.74 9.28 -5.25
CA LEU A 140 -2.78 9.78 -4.37
C LEU A 140 -2.25 9.93 -2.94
N TYR A 141 -2.23 11.17 -2.43
CA TYR A 141 -1.87 11.47 -1.05
C TYR A 141 -3.12 11.51 -0.15
N ALA A 142 -3.40 10.42 0.56
CA ALA A 142 -4.46 10.34 1.56
C ALA A 142 -3.95 10.81 2.93
N LEU A 143 -3.58 12.10 3.03
CA LEU A 143 -2.95 12.65 4.23
C LEU A 143 -3.88 12.59 5.45
N GLN A 144 -3.34 12.08 6.56
CA GLN A 144 -4.02 12.09 7.88
C GLN A 144 -3.44 13.15 8.83
N ILE A 145 -2.42 13.85 8.38
CA ILE A 145 -1.78 14.97 9.08
C ILE A 145 -1.70 16.18 8.15
N LYS A 146 -1.47 17.37 8.72
CA LYS A 146 -1.33 18.59 7.91
C LYS A 146 -0.14 18.48 6.97
N GLN A 147 -0.36 18.82 5.69
CA GLN A 147 0.70 18.95 4.70
C GLN A 147 1.70 20.00 5.16
N LYS A 148 3.00 19.71 4.98
CA LYS A 148 4.05 20.69 5.21
C LYS A 148 3.91 21.89 4.26
N VAL A 149 4.03 23.08 4.82
CA VAL A 149 3.92 24.35 4.07
C VAL A 149 5.05 24.50 3.05
N LYS A 150 6.30 24.26 3.46
CA LYS A 150 7.47 24.37 2.58
C LYS A 150 7.98 22.99 2.18
N PRO A 151 7.81 22.56 0.91
CA PRO A 151 8.27 21.27 0.46
C PRO A 151 9.79 21.17 0.49
N THR A 152 10.30 19.98 0.75
CA THR A 152 11.74 19.68 0.69
C THR A 152 12.23 19.54 -0.75
N GLU A 153 13.50 19.85 -1.02
CA GLU A 153 14.09 19.72 -2.37
C GLU A 153 13.95 18.28 -2.92
N THR A 154 14.07 17.28 -2.04
CA THR A 154 13.89 15.87 -2.41
C THR A 154 12.47 15.58 -2.87
N TYR A 155 11.48 16.14 -2.18
CA TYR A 155 10.09 16.00 -2.57
C TYR A 155 9.80 16.72 -3.90
N ILE A 156 10.34 17.94 -4.07
CA ILE A 156 10.23 18.69 -5.34
C ILE A 156 10.84 17.87 -6.48
N PHE A 157 12.08 17.40 -6.34
CA PHE A 157 12.75 16.63 -7.39
C PHE A 157 11.98 15.36 -7.75
N GLY A 158 11.60 14.56 -6.75
CA GLY A 158 10.83 13.33 -6.97
C GLY A 158 9.47 13.57 -7.64
N THR A 159 8.74 14.60 -7.19
CA THR A 159 7.43 14.93 -7.76
C THR A 159 7.57 15.45 -9.18
N ARG A 160 8.56 16.31 -9.48
CA ARG A 160 8.80 16.79 -10.85
C ARG A 160 9.20 15.66 -11.80
N LEU A 161 9.95 14.66 -11.33
CA LEU A 161 10.24 13.44 -12.12
C LEU A 161 8.96 12.64 -12.41
N LEU A 162 8.06 12.49 -11.43
CA LEU A 162 6.76 11.85 -11.63
C LEU A 162 5.91 12.62 -12.66
N LEU A 163 5.86 13.94 -12.57
CA LEU A 163 5.17 14.81 -13.53
C LEU A 163 5.76 14.70 -14.94
N THR A 164 7.09 14.60 -15.09
CA THR A 164 7.74 14.33 -16.39
C THR A 164 7.32 12.99 -16.99
N LEU A 165 6.99 12.00 -16.17
CA LEU A 165 6.47 10.71 -16.62
C LEU A 165 4.95 10.72 -16.85
N GLY A 166 4.28 11.87 -16.67
CA GLY A 166 2.83 12.00 -16.84
C GLY A 166 2.01 11.40 -15.68
N VAL A 167 2.62 11.27 -14.49
CA VAL A 167 1.90 10.85 -13.29
C VAL A 167 1.18 12.06 -12.70
N GLU A 168 -0.14 11.95 -12.52
CA GLU A 168 -0.94 12.98 -11.86
C GLU A 168 -0.82 12.88 -10.34
N ILE A 169 -0.87 14.01 -9.64
CA ILE A 169 -0.77 14.07 -8.18
C ILE A 169 -2.11 14.53 -7.60
N LEU A 170 -2.68 13.74 -6.68
CA LEU A 170 -3.94 14.03 -5.99
C LEU A 170 -3.73 14.09 -4.47
N GLY A 171 -4.65 14.77 -3.77
CA GLY A 171 -4.65 14.83 -2.30
C GLY A 171 -3.59 15.76 -1.68
N LYS A 172 -2.90 16.55 -2.50
CA LYS A 172 -1.99 17.61 -2.07
C LYS A 172 -2.19 18.88 -2.88
N THR A 173 -1.99 20.02 -2.21
CA THR A 173 -1.87 21.31 -2.91
C THR A 173 -0.45 21.44 -3.42
N LEU A 174 -0.31 21.59 -4.73
CA LEU A 174 0.98 21.82 -5.40
C LEU A 174 1.03 23.25 -5.92
N ASP A 175 2.11 23.94 -5.60
CA ASP A 175 2.47 25.22 -6.23
C ASP A 175 2.84 24.98 -7.70
N ALA A 176 2.07 25.55 -8.63
CA ALA A 176 2.24 25.35 -10.06
C ALA A 176 3.57 25.89 -10.62
N ASP A 177 4.19 26.87 -9.95
CA ASP A 177 5.47 27.44 -10.38
C ASP A 177 6.65 26.53 -10.00
N ILE A 178 6.50 25.79 -8.89
CA ILE A 178 7.50 24.84 -8.37
C ILE A 178 7.34 23.47 -9.02
N PHE A 179 6.12 22.93 -9.03
CA PHE A 179 5.82 21.56 -9.44
C PHE A 179 5.44 21.48 -10.91
N LYS A 180 6.44 21.67 -11.77
CA LYS A 180 6.34 21.47 -13.22
C LYS A 180 7.23 20.34 -13.72
N PRO A 181 6.82 19.61 -14.77
CA PRO A 181 7.68 18.63 -15.44
C PRO A 181 9.06 19.22 -15.76
N PHE A 182 10.11 18.41 -15.66
CA PHE A 182 11.36 18.68 -16.36
C PHE A 182 11.16 18.65 -17.87
N THR A 183 11.82 19.57 -18.56
CA THR A 183 11.74 19.74 -20.02
C THR A 183 13.00 19.26 -20.75
N SER A 184 14.13 19.19 -20.05
CA SER A 184 15.41 18.73 -20.61
C SER A 184 16.18 17.81 -19.65
N ILE A 185 17.09 17.01 -20.20
CA ILE A 185 18.02 16.18 -19.41
C ILE A 185 18.90 17.07 -18.52
N GLU A 186 19.26 18.26 -18.99
CA GLU A 186 20.18 19.14 -18.28
C GLU A 186 19.46 19.75 -17.06
N ASP A 187 18.17 20.05 -17.19
CA ASP A 187 17.35 20.51 -16.06
C ASP A 187 17.37 19.50 -14.90
N ILE A 188 17.35 18.19 -15.19
CA ILE A 188 17.41 17.14 -14.18
C ILE A 188 18.79 17.11 -13.52
N ILE A 189 19.86 17.18 -14.33
CA ILE A 189 21.25 17.15 -13.86
C ILE A 189 21.52 18.36 -12.97
N ASP A 190 21.20 19.56 -13.46
CA ASP A 190 21.45 20.82 -12.78
C ASP A 190 20.63 20.93 -11.50
N PHE A 191 19.35 20.56 -11.54
CA PHE A 191 18.54 20.54 -10.33
C PHE A 191 19.16 19.60 -9.28
N LYS A 192 19.55 18.38 -9.68
CA LYS A 192 20.10 17.41 -8.74
C LYS A 192 21.47 17.81 -8.20
N ALA A 193 22.29 18.49 -8.99
CA ALA A 193 23.61 18.99 -8.60
C ALA A 193 23.53 20.11 -7.56
N ASN A 194 22.51 20.98 -7.67
CA ASN A 194 22.30 22.11 -6.75
C ASN A 194 21.63 21.73 -5.43
N MET A 195 21.01 20.54 -5.34
CA MET A 195 20.43 20.05 -4.08
C MET A 195 21.47 19.83 -2.99
N ARG A 196 21.08 20.04 -1.73
CA ARG A 196 21.93 19.76 -0.57
C ARG A 196 22.38 18.29 -0.56
N GLN A 197 23.68 18.08 -0.35
CA GLN A 197 24.26 16.75 -0.24
C GLN A 197 23.86 16.04 1.06
N PRO A 198 23.72 14.70 1.05
CA PRO A 198 23.40 13.94 2.24
C PRO A 198 24.54 14.02 3.28
N PRO A 199 24.27 13.70 4.56
CA PRO A 199 25.29 13.70 5.61
C PRO A 199 26.50 12.83 5.28
N LYS A 200 27.67 13.21 5.80
CA LYS A 200 28.96 12.51 5.59
C LYS A 200 28.81 11.00 5.85
N GLY A 201 29.35 10.19 4.95
CA GLY A 201 29.26 8.72 4.98
C GLY A 201 28.12 8.12 4.14
N ASN A 202 27.17 8.93 3.67
CA ASN A 202 26.16 8.49 2.70
C ASN A 202 26.67 8.61 1.26
N VAL A 203 26.13 7.77 0.36
CA VAL A 203 26.39 7.87 -1.07
C VAL A 203 25.38 8.86 -1.68
N PRO A 204 25.81 10.03 -2.19
CA PRO A 204 24.92 10.95 -2.86
C PRO A 204 24.44 10.38 -4.20
N ILE A 205 23.26 10.81 -4.63
CA ILE A 205 22.81 10.63 -6.00
C ILE A 205 23.27 11.83 -6.83
N LEU A 206 24.18 11.59 -7.76
CA LEU A 206 24.77 12.58 -8.66
C LEU A 206 24.71 12.02 -10.07
N LEU A 207 24.52 12.90 -11.04
CA LEU A 207 24.46 12.56 -12.46
C LEU A 207 25.67 13.17 -13.16
N TYR A 208 26.36 12.37 -13.97
CA TYR A 208 27.47 12.80 -14.81
C TYR A 208 27.20 12.38 -16.24
N LYS A 209 27.09 13.37 -17.13
CA LYS A 209 26.80 13.15 -18.55
C LYS A 209 28.07 13.25 -19.39
N SER A 210 28.30 12.25 -20.22
CA SER A 210 29.25 12.26 -21.33
C SER A 210 28.50 12.15 -22.66
N ASN A 211 29.24 12.12 -23.77
CA ASN A 211 28.65 12.00 -25.10
C ASN A 211 27.85 10.71 -25.28
N ASP A 212 28.25 9.61 -24.64
CA ASP A 212 27.75 8.26 -24.85
C ASP A 212 27.07 7.63 -23.61
N LYS A 213 27.18 8.28 -22.46
CA LYS A 213 26.74 7.71 -21.18
C LYS A 213 26.27 8.77 -20.19
N ILE A 214 25.27 8.43 -19.39
CA ILE A 214 24.97 9.11 -18.13
C ILE A 214 25.29 8.14 -16.99
N GLN A 215 26.22 8.54 -16.12
CA GLN A 215 26.51 7.81 -14.89
C GLN A 215 25.70 8.40 -13.74
N ILE A 216 25.03 7.54 -12.98
CA ILE A 216 24.24 7.95 -11.82
C ILE A 216 24.81 7.26 -10.58
N SER A 217 25.34 8.01 -9.63
CA SER A 217 25.75 7.40 -8.35
C SER A 217 24.53 7.08 -7.50
N GLY A 218 24.58 5.99 -6.73
CA GLY A 218 23.53 5.72 -5.74
C GLY A 218 23.64 4.35 -5.13
N ARG A 219 23.51 4.27 -3.80
CA ARG A 219 23.57 3.01 -3.05
C ARG A 219 22.34 2.15 -3.34
N LEU A 220 22.54 0.88 -3.71
CA LEU A 220 21.47 -0.12 -3.87
C LEU A 220 21.56 -1.24 -2.81
N PHE A 221 22.72 -1.39 -2.16
CA PHE A 221 22.98 -2.41 -1.16
C PHE A 221 22.36 -2.09 0.21
N LYS A 222 21.62 -3.04 0.77
CA LYS A 222 21.11 -3.04 2.15
C LYS A 222 20.95 -4.50 2.63
N SER A 223 21.35 -4.80 3.86
CA SER A 223 21.15 -6.14 4.46
C SER A 223 21.57 -7.32 3.54
N ASP A 224 22.82 -7.32 3.08
CA ASP A 224 23.40 -8.33 2.16
C ASP A 224 22.61 -8.58 0.85
N SER A 225 21.86 -7.58 0.38
CA SER A 225 20.99 -7.71 -0.79
C SER A 225 20.81 -6.40 -1.56
N LEU A 226 20.30 -6.52 -2.80
CA LEU A 226 19.78 -5.40 -3.59
C LEU A 226 18.38 -5.03 -3.07
N SER A 227 18.34 -4.21 -2.02
CA SER A 227 17.11 -3.91 -1.27
C SER A 227 17.06 -2.50 -0.66
N HIS A 228 17.90 -1.56 -1.11
CA HIS A 228 17.82 -0.17 -0.67
C HIS A 228 16.65 0.58 -1.32
N ASP A 229 15.45 0.32 -0.82
CA ASP A 229 14.17 0.70 -1.42
C ASP A 229 14.03 2.16 -1.89
N PRO A 230 14.37 3.20 -1.09
CA PRO A 230 14.27 4.58 -1.55
C PRO A 230 15.16 4.87 -2.77
N ASN A 231 16.34 4.26 -2.84
CA ASN A 231 17.26 4.50 -3.97
C ASN A 231 16.90 3.65 -5.18
N ILE A 232 16.31 2.46 -4.97
CA ILE A 232 15.74 1.69 -6.08
C ILE A 232 14.72 2.56 -6.81
N GLY A 233 13.78 3.16 -6.10
CA GLY A 233 12.78 4.01 -6.73
C GLY A 233 13.35 5.33 -7.28
N ALA A 234 14.27 6.00 -6.56
CA ALA A 234 14.92 7.22 -7.05
C ALA A 234 15.69 6.99 -8.36
N LEU A 235 16.56 5.97 -8.41
CA LEU A 235 17.34 5.67 -9.60
C LEU A 235 16.46 5.20 -10.76
N SER A 236 15.39 4.45 -10.46
CA SER A 236 14.41 4.02 -11.47
C SER A 236 13.70 5.19 -12.12
N VAL A 237 13.20 6.14 -11.33
CA VAL A 237 12.42 7.28 -11.85
C VAL A 237 13.29 8.30 -12.54
N ILE A 238 14.53 8.53 -12.05
CA ILE A 238 15.52 9.35 -12.77
C ILE A 238 15.81 8.72 -14.13
N ALA A 239 16.14 7.44 -14.19
CA ALA A 239 16.45 6.77 -15.45
C ALA A 239 15.25 6.80 -16.42
N ALA A 240 14.03 6.56 -15.92
CA ALA A 240 12.82 6.64 -16.73
C ALA A 240 12.59 8.05 -17.30
N ALA A 241 12.77 9.10 -16.48
CA ALA A 241 12.63 10.48 -16.94
C ALA A 241 13.69 10.84 -17.99
N LEU A 242 14.94 10.40 -17.80
CA LEU A 242 16.00 10.55 -18.80
C LEU A 242 15.62 9.89 -20.15
N ARG A 243 15.06 8.67 -20.11
CA ARG A 243 14.52 8.01 -21.32
C ARG A 243 13.39 8.80 -21.96
N LYS A 244 12.44 9.29 -21.15
CA LYS A 244 11.29 10.09 -21.62
C LYS A 244 11.74 11.39 -22.30
N LEU A 245 12.81 12.00 -21.82
CA LEU A 245 13.43 13.21 -22.38
C LEU A 245 14.42 12.94 -23.52
N GLY A 246 14.44 11.72 -24.06
CA GLY A 246 15.15 11.38 -25.29
C GLY A 246 16.56 10.81 -25.11
N TRP A 247 17.02 10.53 -23.87
CA TRP A 247 18.30 9.86 -23.69
C TRP A 247 18.22 8.42 -24.18
N ASN A 248 18.87 8.11 -25.30
CA ASN A 248 18.86 6.77 -25.91
C ASN A 248 20.18 6.00 -25.73
N LYS A 249 21.18 6.60 -25.07
CA LYS A 249 22.50 5.98 -24.86
C LYS A 249 22.63 5.32 -23.48
N CYS A 250 23.83 4.95 -23.06
CA CYS A 250 24.04 4.18 -21.83
C CYS A 250 23.58 4.96 -20.58
N ILE A 251 22.92 4.27 -19.65
CA ILE A 251 22.71 4.73 -18.26
C ILE A 251 23.40 3.71 -17.36
N GLU A 252 24.40 4.15 -16.59
CA GLU A 252 25.19 3.27 -15.71
C GLU A 252 25.06 3.72 -14.25
N ILE A 253 24.63 2.81 -13.37
CA ILE A 253 24.63 3.08 -11.94
C ILE A 253 26.02 2.80 -11.36
N THR A 254 26.54 3.75 -10.61
CA THR A 254 27.84 3.67 -9.92
C THR A 254 27.65 3.75 -8.40
N ARG A 255 28.69 3.38 -7.64
CA ARG A 255 28.68 3.44 -6.15
C ARG A 255 27.49 2.70 -5.49
N HIS A 256 26.99 1.64 -6.14
CA HIS A 256 25.83 0.86 -5.68
C HIS A 256 26.13 -0.03 -4.46
N GLY A 257 27.40 -0.38 -4.22
CA GLY A 257 27.82 -1.22 -3.09
C GLY A 257 27.45 -2.70 -3.25
N LEU A 258 27.15 -3.15 -4.48
CA LEU A 258 26.74 -4.52 -4.77
C LEU A 258 27.95 -5.35 -5.24
N GLN A 259 27.82 -6.66 -5.13
CA GLN A 259 28.65 -7.69 -5.74
C GLN A 259 27.76 -8.53 -6.66
N GLN A 260 28.35 -9.32 -7.57
CA GLN A 260 27.58 -10.14 -8.53
C GLN A 260 26.57 -11.07 -7.84
N LYS A 261 26.91 -11.63 -6.67
CA LYS A 261 26.02 -12.49 -5.86
C LYS A 261 24.70 -11.82 -5.43
N HIS A 262 24.65 -10.48 -5.38
CA HIS A 262 23.45 -9.73 -4.98
C HIS A 262 22.47 -9.52 -6.14
N ILE A 263 22.89 -9.72 -7.39
CA ILE A 263 22.09 -9.42 -8.58
C ILE A 263 21.35 -10.68 -9.01
N LYS A 264 20.06 -10.74 -8.67
CA LYS A 264 19.17 -11.87 -8.98
C LYS A 264 18.18 -11.47 -10.07
N ALA A 265 17.94 -12.34 -11.05
CA ALA A 265 17.06 -12.06 -12.19
C ALA A 265 15.62 -11.70 -11.78
N GLY A 266 15.12 -12.25 -10.67
CA GLY A 266 13.78 -11.98 -10.14
C GLY A 266 13.66 -10.71 -9.26
N ASN A 267 14.72 -9.90 -9.12
CA ASN A 267 14.67 -8.69 -8.32
C ASN A 267 13.98 -7.54 -9.07
N LYS A 268 13.13 -6.77 -8.38
CA LYS A 268 12.39 -5.64 -8.97
C LYS A 268 13.25 -4.62 -9.71
N PHE A 269 14.42 -4.28 -9.17
CA PHE A 269 15.32 -3.33 -9.82
C PHE A 269 15.97 -3.95 -11.07
N VAL A 270 16.21 -5.26 -11.08
CA VAL A 270 16.76 -5.97 -12.25
C VAL A 270 15.74 -6.00 -13.40
N PHE A 271 14.45 -6.17 -13.10
CA PHE A 271 13.39 -5.97 -14.10
C PHE A 271 13.42 -4.55 -14.68
N ILE A 272 13.43 -3.53 -13.83
CA ILE A 272 13.48 -2.13 -14.27
C ILE A 272 14.75 -1.85 -15.08
N ALA A 273 15.90 -2.38 -14.65
CA ALA A 273 17.16 -2.22 -15.36
C ALA A 273 17.14 -2.85 -16.76
N ASN A 274 16.52 -4.03 -16.92
CA ASN A 274 16.29 -4.63 -18.23
C ASN A 274 15.38 -3.74 -19.10
N LYS A 275 14.28 -3.22 -18.56
CA LYS A 275 13.33 -2.35 -19.29
C LYS A 275 13.97 -1.04 -19.76
N LEU A 276 14.76 -0.40 -18.90
CA LEU A 276 15.35 0.91 -19.15
C LEU A 276 16.77 0.86 -19.71
N ALA A 277 17.29 -0.33 -20.00
CA ALA A 277 18.68 -0.57 -20.41
C ALA A 277 19.69 0.10 -19.46
N ILE A 278 19.55 -0.17 -18.16
CA ILE A 278 20.45 0.31 -17.11
C ILE A 278 21.54 -0.74 -16.86
N SER A 279 22.79 -0.30 -16.84
CA SER A 279 23.94 -1.12 -16.44
C SER A 279 24.35 -0.83 -14.99
N LEU A 280 25.07 -1.78 -14.38
CA LEU A 280 25.69 -1.64 -13.07
C LEU A 280 27.20 -1.66 -13.25
N GLN A 281 27.90 -0.64 -12.74
CA GLN A 281 29.34 -0.52 -12.91
C GLN A 281 30.07 -1.80 -12.44
N ARG A 282 30.88 -2.38 -13.33
CA ARG A 282 31.68 -3.61 -13.11
C ARG A 282 30.86 -4.87 -12.79
N LEU A 283 29.55 -4.87 -13.02
CA LEU A 283 28.68 -6.02 -12.76
C LEU A 283 27.84 -6.34 -13.99
N THR A 284 27.48 -7.61 -14.14
CA THR A 284 26.58 -8.05 -15.21
C THR A 284 25.15 -8.05 -14.68
N VAL A 285 24.27 -7.32 -15.36
CA VAL A 285 22.82 -7.39 -15.12
C VAL A 285 22.28 -8.58 -15.90
N PRO A 286 21.76 -9.63 -15.23
CA PRO A 286 21.21 -10.78 -15.94
C PRO A 286 19.93 -10.40 -16.69
N LYS A 287 19.67 -11.10 -17.79
CA LYS A 287 18.40 -10.98 -18.51
C LYS A 287 17.26 -11.41 -17.58
N ALA A 288 16.28 -10.54 -17.40
CA ALA A 288 15.11 -10.84 -16.58
C ALA A 288 13.96 -11.34 -17.45
N VAL A 289 13.27 -12.40 -17.02
CA VAL A 289 12.02 -12.86 -17.62
C VAL A 289 10.88 -12.23 -16.83
N PHE A 290 10.20 -11.25 -17.42
CA PHE A 290 9.08 -10.61 -16.78
C PHE A 290 7.96 -11.63 -16.53
N PRO A 291 7.31 -11.56 -15.35
CA PRO A 291 6.08 -12.30 -15.15
C PRO A 291 5.07 -12.01 -16.26
N LYS A 292 4.30 -13.03 -16.66
CA LYS A 292 3.28 -12.88 -17.71
C LYS A 292 2.22 -11.85 -17.32
N ASN A 293 1.76 -11.90 -16.08
CA ASN A 293 0.68 -11.05 -15.56
C ASN A 293 1.22 -10.12 -14.48
N TYR A 294 0.74 -8.86 -14.50
CA TYR A 294 1.07 -7.87 -13.48
C TYR A 294 0.52 -8.25 -12.10
N TRP A 295 -0.69 -8.79 -12.09
CA TRP A 295 -1.46 -9.16 -10.90
C TRP A 295 -2.22 -10.47 -11.09
N ARG A 296 -2.75 -10.99 -9.98
CA ARG A 296 -3.72 -12.11 -9.91
C ARG A 296 -4.69 -11.87 -8.76
N TYR A 297 -5.88 -12.45 -8.80
CA TYR A 297 -6.77 -12.47 -7.64
C TYR A 297 -6.09 -13.15 -6.45
N ASP A 298 -6.21 -12.54 -5.27
CA ASP A 298 -5.64 -13.11 -4.06
C ASP A 298 -6.53 -14.22 -3.52
N THR A 299 -5.94 -15.40 -3.38
CA THR A 299 -6.59 -16.63 -2.89
C THR A 299 -5.79 -17.26 -1.75
N LYS A 300 -4.74 -16.57 -1.27
CA LYS A 300 -3.73 -17.14 -0.37
C LYS A 300 -3.23 -16.18 0.71
N GLY A 301 -3.44 -14.88 0.57
CA GLY A 301 -2.95 -13.85 1.48
C GLY A 301 -3.68 -13.89 2.82
N GLU A 302 -2.93 -13.83 3.93
CA GLU A 302 -3.52 -13.76 5.27
C GLU A 302 -4.35 -12.48 5.50
N LYS A 303 -4.01 -11.41 4.78
CA LYS A 303 -4.72 -10.13 4.78
C LYS A 303 -6.21 -10.27 4.45
N LEU A 304 -6.64 -11.32 3.73
CA LEU A 304 -8.05 -11.52 3.38
C LEU A 304 -8.93 -11.66 4.62
N GLY A 305 -8.48 -12.38 5.65
CA GLY A 305 -9.24 -12.54 6.89
C GLY A 305 -9.33 -11.25 7.69
N THR A 306 -8.21 -10.53 7.84
CA THR A 306 -8.18 -9.28 8.62
C THR A 306 -8.88 -8.12 7.91
N ILE A 307 -8.76 -8.00 6.59
CA ILE A 307 -9.51 -7.02 5.78
C ILE A 307 -11.01 -7.29 5.88
N PHE A 308 -11.43 -8.56 5.79
CA PHE A 308 -12.84 -8.92 5.93
C PHE A 308 -13.42 -8.48 7.27
N ILE A 309 -12.78 -8.85 8.40
CA ILE A 309 -13.24 -8.46 9.73
C ILE A 309 -13.25 -6.94 9.88
N HIS A 310 -12.23 -6.25 9.41
CA HIS A 310 -12.18 -4.79 9.43
C HIS A 310 -13.39 -4.18 8.71
N ILE A 311 -13.65 -4.59 7.47
CA ILE A 311 -14.77 -4.07 6.67
C ILE A 311 -16.11 -4.37 7.34
N VAL A 312 -16.34 -5.59 7.82
CA VAL A 312 -17.63 -5.97 8.39
C VAL A 312 -17.88 -5.22 9.70
N VAL A 313 -16.87 -5.07 10.55
CA VAL A 313 -16.99 -4.27 11.78
C VAL A 313 -17.34 -2.81 11.49
N GLU A 314 -16.57 -2.13 10.62
CA GLU A 314 -16.80 -0.70 10.33
C GLU A 314 -18.10 -0.41 9.56
N ASN A 315 -18.67 -1.41 8.88
CA ASN A 315 -19.88 -1.20 8.08
C ASN A 315 -21.17 -1.73 8.73
N PHE A 316 -21.07 -2.70 9.66
CA PHE A 316 -22.23 -3.37 10.26
C PHE A 316 -22.30 -3.23 11.79
N THR A 317 -21.41 -2.46 12.42
CA THR A 317 -21.45 -2.17 13.86
C THR A 317 -21.02 -0.74 14.16
N GLU A 318 -21.13 -0.34 15.43
CA GLU A 318 -20.55 0.90 15.96
C GLU A 318 -19.05 0.77 16.30
N GLY A 319 -18.47 -0.42 16.13
CA GLY A 319 -17.04 -0.63 16.32
C GLY A 319 -16.22 -0.06 15.16
N TYR A 320 -15.01 0.39 15.45
CA TYR A 320 -14.14 1.00 14.43
C TYR A 320 -12.66 0.70 14.69
N SER A 321 -11.85 0.85 13.64
CA SER A 321 -10.40 0.67 13.75
C SER A 321 -9.72 1.89 14.36
N ILE A 322 -8.81 1.64 15.31
CA ILE A 322 -7.93 2.66 15.88
C ILE A 322 -6.47 2.46 15.47
N PHE A 323 -6.16 1.36 14.76
CA PHE A 323 -4.87 1.12 14.14
C PHE A 323 -4.98 0.01 13.09
N GLU A 324 -4.32 0.18 11.94
CA GLU A 324 -4.22 -0.86 10.91
C GLU A 324 -2.82 -0.95 10.29
N ASN A 325 -2.42 -2.18 9.98
CA ASN A 325 -1.18 -2.54 9.30
C ASN A 325 -1.36 -3.93 8.66
N HIS A 326 -2.35 -4.09 7.79
CA HIS A 326 -2.55 -5.33 7.06
C HIS A 326 -1.26 -5.73 6.31
N ALA A 327 -1.07 -7.03 6.07
CA ALA A 327 0.22 -7.61 5.69
C ALA A 327 1.01 -6.85 4.59
N GLY A 328 2.10 -6.18 4.98
CA GLY A 328 3.08 -5.57 4.06
C GLY A 328 2.75 -4.13 3.61
N CYS A 329 1.66 -3.57 4.14
CA CYS A 329 1.13 -2.26 3.78
C CYS A 329 1.90 -1.10 4.44
N GLU A 330 1.64 0.15 4.02
CA GLU A 330 2.16 1.31 4.73
C GLU A 330 1.60 1.37 6.17
N LYS A 331 2.48 1.32 7.16
CA LYS A 331 2.11 1.32 8.58
C LYS A 331 1.19 2.49 8.95
N GLY A 332 -0.02 2.18 9.42
CA GLY A 332 -1.04 3.14 9.89
C GLY A 332 -0.59 4.05 11.04
N TYR A 333 -1.41 5.07 11.33
CA TYR A 333 -1.31 5.79 12.60
C TYR A 333 -2.16 5.11 13.65
N PHE A 334 -1.79 5.34 14.92
CA PHE A 334 -2.68 5.04 16.03
C PHE A 334 -3.61 6.23 16.27
N HIS A 335 -4.91 6.00 16.28
CA HIS A 335 -5.92 7.01 16.55
C HIS A 335 -6.22 7.06 18.04
N THR A 336 -5.96 8.20 18.68
CA THR A 336 -6.26 8.41 20.11
C THR A 336 -7.76 8.64 20.32
N SER A 337 -8.22 8.54 21.56
CA SER A 337 -9.60 8.87 21.96
C SER A 337 -9.99 10.33 21.68
N LYS A 338 -9.02 11.21 21.37
CA LYS A 338 -9.23 12.61 20.96
C LYS A 338 -9.24 12.79 19.44
N GLY A 339 -9.09 11.72 18.67
CA GLY A 339 -9.00 11.76 17.20
C GLY A 339 -7.61 12.14 16.67
N GLU A 340 -6.58 12.20 17.52
CA GLU A 340 -5.22 12.52 17.08
C GLU A 340 -4.56 11.30 16.42
N CYS A 341 -3.82 11.53 15.33
CA CYS A 341 -3.02 10.50 14.65
C CYS A 341 -1.60 10.47 15.23
N VAL A 342 -1.23 9.35 15.85
CA VAL A 342 0.08 9.18 16.50
C VAL A 342 0.92 8.13 15.74
N PRO A 343 2.14 8.46 15.29
CA PRO A 343 3.02 7.48 14.70
C PRO A 343 3.51 6.48 15.75
N LEU A 344 3.54 5.21 15.39
CA LEU A 344 4.00 4.16 16.29
C LEU A 344 5.53 4.18 16.45
N ALA A 345 5.99 4.13 17.69
CA ALA A 345 7.37 4.05 18.09
C ALA A 345 7.96 2.71 17.61
N LYS A 346 9.23 2.76 17.19
CA LYS A 346 9.98 1.55 16.82
C LYS A 346 10.51 0.79 18.04
N TYR A 347 10.78 1.51 19.12
CA TYR A 347 11.40 1.00 20.33
C TYR A 347 10.63 1.49 21.55
N ALA A 348 10.45 0.62 22.55
CA ALA A 348 10.01 1.01 23.87
C ALA A 348 11.12 1.79 24.59
N ASP A 349 12.36 1.28 24.48
CA ASP A 349 13.58 1.99 24.85
C ASP A 349 14.64 1.85 23.74
N LYS A 350 14.99 2.99 23.14
CA LYS A 350 15.93 3.04 22.02
C LYS A 350 17.38 2.81 22.46
N GLU A 351 17.76 3.29 23.64
CA GLU A 351 19.14 3.20 24.10
C GLU A 351 19.45 1.79 24.60
N ALA A 352 18.53 1.17 25.34
CA ALA A 352 18.62 -0.25 25.69
C ALA A 352 18.64 -1.16 24.44
N TYR A 353 17.82 -0.88 23.42
CA TYR A 353 17.85 -1.65 22.16
C TYR A 353 19.21 -1.60 21.45
N LYS A 354 19.83 -0.42 21.42
CA LYS A 354 21.15 -0.22 20.83
C LYS A 354 22.25 -0.87 21.67
N ALA A 355 22.11 -0.89 23.00
CA ALA A 355 23.03 -1.54 23.92
C ALA A 355 22.99 -3.09 23.83
N GLY A 356 21.95 -3.66 23.21
CA GLY A 356 21.89 -5.09 22.90
C GLY A 356 20.54 -5.74 23.18
N ASP A 357 19.68 -5.11 23.98
CA ASP A 357 18.39 -5.68 24.37
C ASP A 357 17.36 -5.60 23.23
N LYS A 358 17.30 -6.65 22.41
CA LYS A 358 16.39 -6.72 21.27
C LYS A 358 14.92 -6.84 21.67
N ASN A 359 14.60 -7.12 22.93
CA ASN A 359 13.22 -7.18 23.42
C ASN A 359 12.56 -5.79 23.50
N GLN A 360 13.35 -4.72 23.40
CA GLN A 360 12.84 -3.34 23.38
C GLN A 360 12.20 -2.94 22.04
N ILE A 361 12.19 -3.82 21.04
CA ILE A 361 11.43 -3.57 19.81
C ILE A 361 9.93 -3.63 20.09
N VAL A 362 9.18 -2.66 19.55
CA VAL A 362 7.72 -2.68 19.68
C VAL A 362 7.15 -3.56 18.58
N PHE A 363 6.51 -4.66 18.98
CA PHE A 363 5.71 -5.49 18.07
C PHE A 363 4.43 -4.74 17.70
N ILE A 364 4.06 -4.83 16.43
CA ILE A 364 2.97 -4.06 15.83
C ILE A 364 1.90 -5.06 15.40
N PRO A 365 0.66 -4.95 15.92
CA PRO A 365 -0.42 -5.82 15.49
C PRO A 365 -0.83 -5.53 14.04
N ASP A 366 -1.62 -6.40 13.43
CA ASP A 366 -2.15 -6.12 12.08
C ASP A 366 -3.35 -5.18 12.13
N LEU A 367 -4.16 -5.26 13.19
CA LEU A 367 -5.37 -4.45 13.34
C LEU A 367 -5.67 -4.26 14.83
N VAL A 368 -6.22 -3.10 15.19
CA VAL A 368 -6.81 -2.87 16.50
C VAL A 368 -8.20 -2.27 16.32
N LEU A 369 -9.20 -2.97 16.81
CA LEU A 369 -10.60 -2.53 16.80
C LEU A 369 -11.04 -2.07 18.18
N LEU A 370 -11.91 -1.07 18.22
CA LEU A 370 -12.54 -0.61 19.45
C LEU A 370 -14.01 -1.05 19.46
N ASP A 371 -14.39 -1.80 20.49
CA ASP A 371 -15.78 -2.14 20.80
C ASP A 371 -16.31 -1.16 21.85
N ILE A 372 -17.13 -0.20 21.41
CA ILE A 372 -17.72 0.82 22.28
C ILE A 372 -18.70 0.22 23.29
N GLU A 373 -19.47 -0.78 22.86
CA GLU A 373 -20.54 -1.39 23.66
C GLU A 373 -19.95 -2.19 24.82
N MET A 374 -18.96 -3.04 24.52
CA MET A 374 -18.31 -3.88 25.53
C MET A 374 -17.13 -3.20 26.24
N LYS A 375 -16.76 -1.99 25.78
CA LYS A 375 -15.53 -1.28 26.18
C LYS A 375 -14.30 -2.17 26.06
N GLU A 376 -14.12 -2.80 24.90
CA GLU A 376 -12.96 -3.64 24.60
C GLU A 376 -12.08 -3.03 23.51
N ALA A 377 -10.76 -3.06 23.70
CA ALA A 377 -9.77 -2.78 22.67
C ALA A 377 -9.20 -4.11 22.20
N ILE A 378 -9.53 -4.50 20.96
CA ILE A 378 -9.26 -5.82 20.41
C ILE A 378 -8.03 -5.73 19.50
N THR A 379 -6.89 -6.21 20.00
CA THR A 379 -5.64 -6.35 19.26
C THR A 379 -5.65 -7.65 18.45
N ILE A 380 -5.45 -7.54 17.14
CA ILE A 380 -5.61 -8.65 16.20
C ILE A 380 -4.29 -8.95 15.51
N GLU A 381 -3.93 -10.25 15.51
CA GLU A 381 -2.88 -10.82 14.68
C GLU A 381 -3.50 -11.60 13.52
N GLY A 382 -3.15 -11.27 12.29
CA GLY A 382 -3.57 -11.98 11.09
C GLY A 382 -2.59 -13.07 10.72
N LYS A 383 -3.06 -14.30 10.47
CA LYS A 383 -2.23 -15.37 9.94
C LYS A 383 -2.95 -16.22 8.91
N LYS A 384 -2.17 -16.88 8.04
CA LYS A 384 -2.69 -18.06 7.34
C LYS A 384 -3.01 -19.15 8.36
N TYR A 385 -4.05 -19.94 8.09
CA TYR A 385 -4.45 -21.06 8.95
C TYR A 385 -3.28 -22.00 9.29
N GLU A 386 -2.42 -22.31 8.33
CA GLU A 386 -1.23 -23.17 8.52
C GLU A 386 -0.17 -22.60 9.50
N LYS A 387 -0.27 -21.32 9.86
CA LYS A 387 0.61 -20.62 10.81
C LYS A 387 -0.11 -20.20 12.09
N LYS A 388 -1.29 -20.78 12.39
CA LYS A 388 -2.10 -20.42 13.58
C LYS A 388 -1.29 -20.41 14.87
N ASP A 389 -0.48 -21.44 15.12
CA ASP A 389 0.28 -21.58 16.38
C ASP A 389 1.31 -20.45 16.53
N LYS A 390 1.88 -19.97 15.42
CA LYS A 390 2.77 -18.80 15.43
C LYS A 390 2.02 -17.53 15.78
N GLY A 391 0.83 -17.32 15.18
CA GLY A 391 -0.03 -16.19 15.51
C GLY A 391 -0.41 -16.16 16.99
N ILE A 392 -0.77 -17.33 17.55
CA ILE A 392 -1.10 -17.47 18.98
C ILE A 392 0.11 -17.10 19.84
N ALA A 393 1.30 -17.62 19.52
CA ALA A 393 2.52 -17.28 20.25
C ALA A 393 2.86 -15.78 20.18
N GLU A 394 2.64 -15.14 19.03
CA GLU A 394 2.93 -13.73 18.79
C GLU A 394 2.04 -12.77 19.60
N LEU A 395 0.83 -13.19 20.01
CA LEU A 395 -0.04 -12.38 20.88
C LEU A 395 0.66 -11.96 22.18
N ASN A 396 1.63 -12.73 22.69
CA ASN A 396 2.36 -12.42 23.92
C ASN A 396 3.31 -11.22 23.77
N ASN A 397 3.65 -10.84 22.54
CA ASN A 397 4.64 -9.79 22.26
C ASN A 397 4.05 -8.36 22.35
N TYR A 398 2.72 -8.23 22.48
CA TYR A 398 2.04 -6.92 22.44
C TYR A 398 2.07 -6.11 23.74
N ASN A 399 2.76 -6.57 24.79
CA ASN A 399 2.82 -5.86 26.08
C ASN A 399 3.31 -4.41 25.95
N SER A 400 4.35 -4.18 25.14
CA SER A 400 4.89 -2.84 24.90
C SER A 400 3.90 -1.95 24.13
N PHE A 401 3.20 -2.52 23.13
CA PHE A 401 2.18 -1.81 22.38
C PHE A 401 1.02 -1.40 23.30
N ASP A 402 0.50 -2.33 24.10
CA ASP A 402 -0.57 -2.08 25.05
C ASP A 402 -0.22 -0.97 26.04
N LYS A 403 1.00 -0.98 26.60
CA LYS A 403 1.44 0.04 27.56
C LYS A 403 1.58 1.41 26.92
N LEU A 404 2.21 1.49 25.74
CA LEU A 404 2.50 2.76 25.07
C LEU A 404 1.26 3.41 24.46
N TYR A 405 0.29 2.60 24.03
CA TYR A 405 -0.87 3.06 23.25
C TYR A 405 -2.19 2.79 23.95
N LEU A 406 -2.60 1.52 24.10
CA LEU A 406 -3.95 1.19 24.56
C LEU A 406 -4.22 1.68 26.00
N LYS A 407 -3.36 1.33 26.96
CA LYS A 407 -3.49 1.76 28.36
C LYS A 407 -3.34 3.27 28.52
N LYS A 408 -2.61 3.93 27.62
CA LYS A 408 -2.38 5.37 27.65
C LYS A 408 -3.57 6.16 27.12
N TYR A 409 -4.12 5.75 25.97
CA TYR A 409 -5.14 6.52 25.25
C TYR A 409 -6.56 5.99 25.44
N TYR A 410 -6.71 4.73 25.86
CA TYR A 410 -7.99 4.05 26.13
C TYR A 410 -7.95 3.30 27.48
N PRO A 411 -7.63 3.96 28.62
CA PRO A 411 -7.41 3.29 29.91
C PRO A 411 -8.65 2.57 30.48
N LEU A 412 -9.84 2.95 30.03
CA LEU A 412 -11.12 2.35 30.47
C LEU A 412 -11.51 1.12 29.64
N TYR A 413 -10.76 0.81 28.58
CA TYR A 413 -11.06 -0.32 27.71
C TYR A 413 -10.27 -1.56 28.16
N LYS A 414 -10.98 -2.68 28.28
CA LYS A 414 -10.35 -3.98 28.50
C LYS A 414 -9.62 -4.39 27.23
N ILE A 415 -8.36 -4.78 27.37
CA ILE A 415 -7.57 -5.24 26.22
C ILE A 415 -7.89 -6.72 25.98
N VAL A 416 -8.27 -7.03 24.74
CA VAL A 416 -8.47 -8.39 24.24
C VAL A 416 -7.46 -8.61 23.12
N ARG A 417 -6.81 -9.78 23.11
CA ARG A 417 -5.89 -10.17 22.03
C ARG A 417 -6.44 -11.41 21.34
N THR A 418 -6.44 -11.44 20.02
CA THR A 418 -6.98 -12.57 19.27
C THR A 418 -6.29 -12.76 17.92
N VAL A 419 -6.35 -13.99 17.40
CA VAL A 419 -5.89 -14.32 16.05
C VAL A 419 -7.08 -14.34 15.08
N VAL A 420 -6.88 -13.72 13.92
CA VAL A 420 -7.76 -13.82 12.75
C VAL A 420 -7.05 -14.66 11.69
N LEU A 421 -7.73 -15.69 11.20
CA LEU A 421 -7.17 -16.63 10.24
C LEU A 421 -7.80 -16.49 8.85
N TYR A 422 -6.99 -16.75 7.84
CA TYR A 422 -7.46 -17.02 6.48
C TYR A 422 -6.95 -18.38 5.97
N GLY A 423 -7.81 -19.09 5.23
CA GLY A 423 -7.47 -20.32 4.51
C GLY A 423 -8.15 -21.56 5.11
N SER A 424 -7.62 -22.76 4.82
CA SER A 424 -8.29 -24.04 5.16
C SER A 424 -9.70 -24.20 4.55
N THR A 425 -10.30 -25.36 4.73
CA THR A 425 -11.73 -25.64 4.49
C THR A 425 -12.45 -25.97 5.79
N ASN A 426 -11.79 -25.80 6.94
CA ASN A 426 -12.37 -26.02 8.25
C ASN A 426 -13.60 -25.11 8.48
N THR A 427 -14.58 -25.66 9.17
CA THR A 427 -15.82 -24.99 9.57
C THR A 427 -15.92 -24.76 11.08
N GLN A 428 -14.85 -25.10 11.81
CA GLN A 428 -14.75 -24.99 13.26
C GLN A 428 -13.33 -24.61 13.68
N ILE A 429 -13.22 -23.97 14.84
CA ILE A 429 -11.97 -23.51 15.45
C ILE A 429 -11.95 -24.03 16.89
N LEU A 430 -10.89 -24.72 17.29
CA LEU A 430 -10.79 -25.33 18.62
C LEU A 430 -9.93 -24.48 19.58
N GLU A 431 -9.04 -23.67 19.04
CA GLU A 431 -8.15 -22.79 19.79
C GLU A 431 -8.91 -21.56 20.32
N ILE A 432 -8.83 -21.31 21.63
CA ILE A 432 -9.59 -20.24 22.29
C ILE A 432 -9.06 -18.84 21.95
N GLU A 433 -7.80 -18.73 21.54
CA GLU A 433 -7.14 -17.49 21.16
C GLU A 433 -7.52 -17.04 19.74
N VAL A 434 -8.03 -17.96 18.92
CA VAL A 434 -8.47 -17.68 17.56
C VAL A 434 -9.92 -17.23 17.58
N GLY A 435 -10.16 -15.95 17.23
CA GLY A 435 -11.49 -15.36 17.27
C GLY A 435 -12.28 -15.55 15.98
N PHE A 436 -11.60 -15.73 14.84
CA PHE A 436 -12.25 -15.82 13.54
C PHE A 436 -11.40 -16.55 12.51
N LEU A 437 -12.06 -17.29 11.62
CA LEU A 437 -11.51 -17.89 10.41
C LEU A 437 -12.41 -17.54 9.22
N LEU A 438 -11.82 -16.88 8.21
CA LEU A 438 -12.38 -16.85 6.86
C LEU A 438 -11.78 -18.00 6.06
N ASN A 439 -12.58 -19.02 5.78
CA ASN A 439 -12.07 -20.19 5.07
C ASN A 439 -12.05 -19.99 3.54
N LYS A 440 -11.45 -20.93 2.80
CA LYS A 440 -11.30 -20.85 1.33
C LYS A 440 -12.64 -20.84 0.57
N ASN A 441 -13.71 -21.32 1.19
CA ASN A 441 -15.05 -21.36 0.60
C ASN A 441 -15.86 -20.09 0.93
N GLY A 442 -15.27 -19.11 1.63
CA GLY A 442 -15.96 -17.89 2.05
C GLY A 442 -16.78 -18.05 3.33
N GLN A 443 -16.70 -19.19 4.02
CA GLN A 443 -17.44 -19.36 5.28
C GLN A 443 -16.78 -18.53 6.39
N MET A 444 -17.64 -17.85 7.15
CA MET A 444 -17.30 -16.99 8.27
C MET A 444 -17.42 -17.79 9.57
N VAL A 445 -16.30 -18.31 10.08
CA VAL A 445 -16.30 -19.20 11.25
C VAL A 445 -15.85 -18.41 12.48
N LEU A 446 -16.71 -18.32 13.49
CA LEU A 446 -16.39 -17.71 14.78
C LEU A 446 -15.68 -18.72 15.70
N GLY A 447 -14.68 -18.26 16.43
CA GLY A 447 -14.01 -19.05 17.46
C GLY A 447 -14.79 -19.16 18.76
N ILE A 448 -14.38 -20.09 19.63
CA ILE A 448 -15.04 -20.39 20.91
C ILE A 448 -15.16 -19.14 21.81
N LYS A 449 -14.10 -18.33 21.86
CA LYS A 449 -14.05 -17.05 22.59
C LYS A 449 -13.90 -15.86 21.65
N ALA A 450 -14.53 -15.93 20.49
CA ALA A 450 -14.55 -14.80 19.57
C ALA A 450 -15.00 -13.51 20.28
N PRO A 451 -14.33 -12.37 20.06
CA PRO A 451 -14.83 -11.08 20.54
C PRO A 451 -16.29 -10.88 20.13
N GLN A 452 -17.13 -10.39 21.05
CA GLN A 452 -18.57 -10.23 20.77
C GLN A 452 -18.83 -9.29 19.59
N LEU A 453 -17.95 -8.30 19.39
CA LEU A 453 -17.96 -7.42 18.23
C LEU A 453 -17.99 -8.20 16.90
N PHE A 454 -17.22 -9.29 16.77
CA PHE A 454 -17.20 -10.09 15.54
C PHE A 454 -18.53 -10.80 15.31
N GLY A 455 -19.11 -11.35 16.39
CA GLY A 455 -20.41 -11.99 16.36
C GLY A 455 -21.53 -11.04 15.95
N ARG A 456 -21.55 -9.81 16.51
CA ARG A 456 -22.51 -8.78 16.12
C ARG A 456 -22.34 -8.36 14.67
N ALA A 457 -21.10 -8.13 14.23
CA ALA A 457 -20.80 -7.70 12.88
C ALA A 457 -21.24 -8.73 11.82
N ILE A 458 -20.92 -10.01 12.04
CA ILE A 458 -21.31 -11.10 11.12
C ILE A 458 -22.82 -11.33 11.12
N ARG A 459 -23.48 -11.28 12.30
CA ARG A 459 -24.94 -11.41 12.37
C ARG A 459 -25.62 -10.30 11.57
N ASN A 460 -25.23 -9.05 11.79
CA ASN A 460 -25.81 -7.91 11.09
C ASN A 460 -25.56 -7.97 9.57
N LEU A 461 -24.41 -8.49 9.13
CA LEU A 461 -24.16 -8.77 7.72
C LEU A 461 -25.09 -9.85 7.17
N LEU A 462 -25.28 -10.95 7.89
CA LEU A 462 -26.18 -12.03 7.48
C LEU A 462 -27.63 -11.55 7.41
N ASP A 463 -28.06 -10.74 8.38
CA ASP A 463 -29.40 -10.14 8.44
C ASP A 463 -29.64 -9.14 7.31
N PHE A 464 -28.61 -8.40 6.86
CA PHE A 464 -28.70 -7.53 5.70
C PHE A 464 -29.00 -8.29 4.39
N TRP A 465 -28.51 -9.53 4.28
CA TRP A 465 -28.73 -10.39 3.11
C TRP A 465 -29.92 -11.35 3.26
N GLN A 466 -30.74 -11.23 4.31
CA GLN A 466 -32.04 -11.92 4.43
C GLN A 466 -33.10 -11.14 3.67
#